data_AF-A0A3B9W2R8-F1
#
_entry.id   AF-A0A3B9W2R8-F1
#
_cell.length_a   1.000
_cell.length_b   1.000
_cell.length_c   1.000
_cell.angle_alpha   90.00
_cell.angle_beta   90.00
_cell.angle_gamma   90.00
#
_symmetry.space_group_name_H-M   'P 1'
#
loop_
_entity.id
_entity.type
_entity.pdbx_description
1 polymer ?
#
loop_
_entity_poly.entity_id
_entity_poly.type
_entity_poly.pdbx_seq_one_letter_code
_entity_poly.pdbx_strand_id
1 'polypeptide(L)'
;MKDNVRTPLTRRGLAGLAAGVGLAVALTACGGSNPLSTPSTSAATGGTSGGSLTVGSADFPESQIIAEIYAGALNAAGVTATTKPNIGSREIYFK
;
A
#
# COMPACT_ATOMS: atom_id res chain seq x y z
N MET A 1 -1.98 -36.06 -50.52
CA MET A 1 -2.95 -35.47 -49.57
C MET A 1 -2.24 -35.26 -48.24
N LYS A 2 -2.24 -34.03 -47.71
CA LYS A 2 -1.68 -33.67 -46.39
C LYS A 2 -2.87 -33.26 -45.53
N ASP A 3 -3.31 -34.14 -44.65
CA ASP A 3 -4.48 -33.92 -43.82
C ASP A 3 -4.14 -32.94 -42.69
N ASN A 4 -4.74 -31.75 -42.77
CA ASN A 4 -4.56 -30.67 -41.83
C ASN A 4 -5.49 -30.88 -40.63
N VAL A 5 -4.96 -31.40 -39.52
CA VAL A 5 -5.70 -31.59 -38.27
C VAL A 5 -6.11 -30.22 -37.71
N ARG A 6 -7.36 -29.82 -37.95
CA ARG A 6 -7.98 -28.66 -37.32
C ARG A 6 -8.50 -29.09 -35.94
N THR A 7 -7.72 -28.84 -34.91
CA THR A 7 -8.16 -29.07 -33.53
C THR A 7 -9.24 -28.03 -33.17
N PRO A 8 -10.49 -28.43 -32.85
CA PRO A 8 -11.51 -27.46 -32.46
C PRO A 8 -11.15 -26.92 -31.07
N LEU A 9 -10.88 -25.61 -31.00
CA LEU A 9 -10.75 -24.88 -29.74
C LEU A 9 -12.08 -25.01 -28.98
N THR A 10 -12.13 -25.92 -28.02
CA THR A 10 -13.30 -26.13 -27.18
C THR A 10 -13.49 -24.97 -26.23
N ARG A 11 -14.76 -24.62 -25.94
CA ARG A 11 -15.16 -23.51 -25.05
C ARG A 11 -14.50 -23.57 -23.65
N ARG A 12 -14.08 -24.77 -23.22
CA ARG A 12 -13.32 -25.02 -21.99
C ARG A 12 -11.86 -24.54 -22.06
N GLY A 13 -11.21 -24.66 -23.21
CA GLY A 13 -9.85 -24.12 -23.42
C GLY A 13 -9.82 -22.60 -23.40
N LEU A 14 -10.85 -21.96 -23.96
CA LEU A 14 -11.00 -20.50 -23.93
C LEU A 14 -11.24 -19.96 -22.50
N ALA A 15 -12.02 -20.69 -21.69
CA ALA A 15 -12.28 -20.34 -20.30
C ALA A 15 -11.04 -20.51 -19.40
N GLY A 16 -10.25 -21.58 -19.62
CA GLY A 16 -9.00 -21.81 -18.89
C GLY A 16 -7.94 -20.74 -19.16
N LEU A 17 -7.85 -20.28 -20.42
CA LEU A 17 -6.92 -19.21 -20.81
C LEU A 17 -7.34 -17.85 -20.23
N ALA A 18 -8.63 -17.53 -20.23
CA ALA A 18 -9.14 -16.30 -19.62
C ALA A 18 -8.93 -16.27 -18.10
N ALA A 19 -9.15 -17.40 -17.41
CA ALA A 19 -8.89 -17.52 -15.98
C ALA A 19 -7.40 -17.39 -15.65
N GLY A 20 -6.52 -18.00 -16.45
CA GLY A 20 -5.06 -17.91 -16.26
C GLY A 20 -4.52 -16.48 -16.45
N VAL A 21 -4.98 -15.77 -17.49
CA VAL A 21 -4.60 -14.37 -17.72
C VAL A 21 -5.13 -13.45 -16.62
N GLY A 22 -6.37 -13.66 -16.17
CA GLY A 22 -6.94 -12.89 -15.06
C GLY A 22 -6.17 -13.06 -13.75
N LEU A 23 -5.74 -14.28 -13.44
CA LEU A 23 -4.92 -14.55 -12.26
C LEU A 23 -3.55 -13.85 -12.39
N ALA A 24 -2.86 -14.01 -13.52
CA ALA A 24 -1.55 -13.40 -13.75
C ALA A 24 -1.58 -11.87 -13.61
N VAL A 25 -2.62 -11.20 -14.11
CA VAL A 25 -2.80 -9.76 -13.93
C VAL A 25 -3.05 -9.40 -12.47
N ALA A 26 -3.88 -10.16 -11.75
CA ALA A 26 -4.18 -9.91 -10.34
C ALA A 26 -2.94 -10.05 -9.42
N LEU A 27 -2.01 -10.97 -9.72
CA LEU A 27 -0.77 -11.12 -8.94
C LEU A 27 0.17 -9.90 -9.08
N THR A 28 0.17 -9.21 -10.23
CA THR A 28 1.02 -8.00 -10.42
C THR A 28 0.59 -6.83 -9.55
N ALA A 29 -0.68 -6.80 -9.09
CA ALA A 29 -1.19 -5.76 -8.21
C ALA A 29 -0.73 -5.90 -6.75
N CYS A 30 -0.26 -7.09 -6.34
CA CYS A 30 0.13 -7.36 -4.95
C CYS A 30 1.67 -7.34 -4.72
N GLY A 31 2.49 -7.24 -5.78
CA GLY A 31 3.95 -7.38 -5.67
C GLY A 31 4.78 -6.29 -6.35
N GLY A 32 4.18 -5.23 -6.89
CA GLY A 32 4.86 -4.25 -7.75
C GLY A 32 5.47 -3.03 -7.05
N SER A 33 5.23 -2.82 -5.75
CA SER A 33 5.73 -1.63 -5.06
C SER A 33 7.11 -1.89 -4.44
N ASN A 34 8.15 -1.33 -5.04
CA ASN A 34 9.42 -1.14 -4.34
C ASN A 34 9.25 0.01 -3.33
N PRO A 35 9.24 -0.25 -2.01
CA PRO A 35 9.04 0.80 -0.99
C PRO A 35 10.21 1.80 -0.92
N LEU A 36 11.31 1.53 -1.65
CA LEU A 36 12.48 2.40 -1.77
C LEU A 36 12.61 3.08 -3.15
N SER A 37 11.70 2.83 -4.10
CA SER A 37 11.76 3.50 -5.40
C SER A 37 11.40 4.97 -5.23
N THR A 38 12.25 5.86 -5.74
CA THR A 38 11.94 7.29 -5.87
C THR A 38 10.67 7.45 -6.71
N PRO A 39 9.62 8.14 -6.22
CA PRO A 39 8.38 8.28 -6.96
C PRO A 39 8.66 9.07 -8.25
N SER A 40 8.54 8.42 -9.40
CA SER A 40 8.39 9.11 -10.67
C SER A 40 7.09 9.91 -10.57
N THR A 41 7.19 11.23 -10.64
CA THR A 41 6.06 12.16 -10.61
C THR A 41 5.22 12.02 -11.89
N SER A 42 4.48 10.93 -12.00
CA SER A 42 3.23 10.94 -12.76
C SER A 42 2.21 11.55 -11.82
N ALA A 43 1.97 12.85 -11.98
CA ALA A 43 0.95 13.58 -11.27
C ALA A 43 -0.41 12.94 -11.58
N ALA A 44 -0.79 11.93 -10.79
CA ALA A 44 -2.19 11.67 -10.53
C ALA A 44 -2.69 12.93 -9.83
N THR A 45 -3.45 13.75 -10.55
CA THR A 45 -4.34 14.76 -9.99
C THR A 45 -5.46 14.03 -9.22
N GLY A 46 -5.09 13.25 -8.21
CA GLY A 46 -5.98 12.76 -7.17
C GLY A 46 -5.91 13.80 -6.08
N GLY A 47 -6.95 14.63 -5.99
CA GLY A 47 -7.01 15.76 -5.09
C GLY A 47 -6.56 15.37 -3.68
N THR A 48 -5.84 16.29 -3.05
CA THR A 48 -5.55 16.32 -1.62
C THR A 48 -6.89 16.33 -0.88
N SER A 49 -7.51 15.17 -0.72
CA SER A 49 -8.45 14.99 0.37
C SER A 49 -7.56 15.10 1.60
N GLY A 50 -7.62 16.26 2.26
CA GLY A 50 -6.94 16.56 3.51
C GLY A 50 -7.41 15.60 4.59
N GLY A 51 -6.95 14.35 4.52
CA GLY A 51 -7.20 13.33 5.50
C GLY A 51 -6.51 13.72 6.79
N SER A 52 -7.25 13.62 7.90
CA SER A 52 -6.69 13.75 9.23
C SER A 52 -5.53 12.77 9.41
N LEU A 53 -4.35 13.29 9.76
CA LEU A 53 -3.16 12.51 10.05
C LEU A 53 -3.01 12.40 11.57
N THR A 54 -2.76 11.20 12.10
CA THR A 54 -2.55 10.97 13.53
C THR A 54 -1.17 10.39 13.80
N VAL A 55 -0.41 11.06 14.67
CA VAL A 55 0.93 10.66 15.12
C VAL A 55 0.78 9.94 16.47
N GLY A 56 1.11 8.64 16.52
CA GLY A 56 1.05 7.85 17.75
C GLY A 56 2.35 7.90 18.57
N SER A 57 2.25 7.69 19.88
CA SER A 57 3.44 7.49 20.75
C SER A 57 3.33 6.24 21.61
N ALA A 58 4.47 5.58 21.86
CA ALA A 58 4.55 4.57 22.91
C ALA A 58 4.30 5.19 24.30
N ASP A 59 4.07 4.32 25.30
CA ASP A 59 3.85 4.70 26.70
C ASP A 59 5.16 5.10 27.42
N PHE A 60 5.85 6.09 26.87
CA PHE A 60 7.06 6.70 27.44
C PHE A 60 7.02 8.22 27.22
N PRO A 61 7.38 9.03 28.22
CA PRO A 61 7.37 10.49 28.11
C PRO A 61 8.16 11.02 26.91
N GLU A 62 9.33 10.44 26.64
CA GLU A 62 10.18 10.83 25.51
C GLU A 62 9.47 10.58 24.18
N SER A 63 8.73 9.48 24.06
CA SER A 63 7.98 9.17 22.84
C SER A 63 6.83 10.14 22.61
N GLN A 64 6.15 10.57 23.68
CA GLN A 64 5.07 11.56 23.60
C GLN A 64 5.60 12.94 23.15
N ILE A 65 6.73 13.37 23.71
CA ILE A 65 7.38 14.63 23.33
C ILE A 65 7.73 14.62 21.84
N ILE A 66 8.31 13.53 21.35
CA ILE A 66 8.65 13.40 19.93
C ILE A 66 7.39 13.43 19.04
N ALA A 67 6.31 12.76 19.44
CA ALA A 67 5.05 12.77 18.68
C ALA A 67 4.49 14.20 18.52
N GLU A 68 4.59 15.03 19.57
CA GLU A 68 4.16 16.43 19.52
C GLU A 68 5.03 17.28 18.59
N ILE A 69 6.35 17.08 18.60
CA ILE A 69 7.28 17.76 17.67
C ILE A 69 6.91 17.44 16.22
N TYR A 70 6.61 16.17 15.91
CA TYR A 70 6.21 15.76 14.57
C TYR A 70 4.86 16.36 14.16
N ALA A 71 3.84 16.32 15.03
CA ALA A 71 2.55 16.93 14.75
C ALA A 71 2.69 18.44 14.51
N GLY A 72 3.50 19.14 15.30
CA GLY A 72 3.82 20.55 15.10
C GLY A 72 4.47 20.84 13.75
N ALA A 73 5.46 20.04 13.35
CA ALA A 73 6.13 20.20 12.07
C ALA A 73 5.19 19.94 10.87
N LEU A 74 4.33 18.92 10.98
CA LEU A 74 3.33 18.59 9.95
C LEU A 74 2.28 19.69 9.81
N ASN A 75 1.79 20.22 10.93
CA ASN A 75 0.87 21.35 10.94
C ASN A 75 1.50 22.61 10.33
N ALA A 76 2.78 22.89 10.63
CA ALA A 76 3.51 24.00 10.02
C ALA A 76 3.69 23.83 8.49
N ALA A 77 3.71 22.59 8.00
CA ALA A 77 3.76 22.26 6.58
C ALA A 77 2.38 22.23 5.90
N GLY A 78 1.30 22.55 6.62
CA GLY A 78 -0.06 22.59 6.08
C GLY A 78 -0.79 21.24 6.07
N VAL A 79 -0.28 20.24 6.80
CA VAL A 79 -0.94 18.93 6.99
C VAL A 79 -1.66 18.93 8.34
N THR A 80 -2.97 18.71 8.35
CA THR A 80 -3.76 18.60 9.60
C THR A 80 -3.35 17.33 10.37
N ALA A 81 -2.49 17.50 11.37
CA ALA A 81 -1.94 16.42 12.18
C ALA A 81 -2.35 16.53 13.66
N THR A 82 -2.71 15.39 14.26
CA THR A 82 -3.09 15.23 15.67
C THR A 82 -2.24 14.16 16.35
N THR A 83 -2.13 14.17 17.68
CA THR A 83 -1.39 13.16 18.43
C THR A 83 -2.32 12.13 19.10
N LYS A 84 -1.87 10.88 19.20
CA LYS A 84 -2.49 9.81 20.00
C LYS A 84 -1.44 9.19 20.92
N PRO A 85 -1.32 9.67 22.17
CA PRO A 85 -0.32 9.14 23.08
C PRO A 85 -0.70 7.74 23.59
N ASN A 86 0.29 7.02 24.12
CA ASN A 86 0.14 5.76 24.86
C ASN A 86 -0.53 4.63 24.07
N ILE A 87 -0.08 4.37 22.84
CA ILE A 87 -0.59 3.26 22.01
C ILE A 87 -0.05 1.87 22.41
N GLY A 88 0.58 1.79 23.58
CA GLY A 88 1.20 0.58 24.13
C GLY A 88 2.66 0.80 24.50
N SER A 89 3.16 -0.08 25.35
CA SER A 89 4.54 -0.07 25.82
C SER A 89 5.45 -0.94 24.96
N ARG A 90 6.75 -0.70 25.06
CA ARG A 90 7.79 -1.49 24.38
C ARG A 90 8.06 -2.85 25.06
N GLU A 91 7.21 -3.33 25.97
CA GLU A 91 7.51 -4.55 26.76
C GLU A 91 7.50 -5.88 25.99
N ILE A 92 7.22 -5.91 24.69
CA ILE A 92 7.48 -7.08 23.84
C ILE A 92 8.93 -7.04 23.30
N TYR A 93 9.94 -7.01 24.17
CA TYR A 93 11.34 -7.21 23.74
C TYR A 93 11.99 -8.48 24.30
N PHE A 94 11.43 -9.07 25.36
CA PHE A 94 11.92 -10.35 25.89
C PHE A 94 10.73 -11.24 26.22
N LYS A 95 10.67 -12.39 25.54
CA LYS A 95 9.91 -13.56 25.97
C LYS A 95 10.91 -14.61 26.44
#